data_AF-A0A7R9VXW9-F1
#
_entry.id   AF-A0A7R9VXW9-F1
#
_cell.length_a   1.000
_cell.length_b   1.000
_cell.length_c   1.000
_cell.angle_alpha   90.00
_cell.angle_beta   90.00
_cell.angle_gamma   90.00
#
_symmetry.space_group_name_H-M   'P 1'
#
loop_
_entity.id
_entity.type
_entity.pdbx_description
1 polymer ?
#
loop_
_entity_poly.entity_id
_entity_poly.type
_entity_poly.pdbx_seq_one_letter_code
_entity_poly.pdbx_strand_id
1 'polypeptide(L)'
;ASSSAKISVPSDFVVPNSDPWPESTRGMPLGKMVPTVRSKAYLKSNPGAADRLTKLGFEFDGKVAANDQRYRKVYDALVRYKALNGDLLVPQPFVVPDGSD
;
A
#
# COMPACT_ATOMS: atom_id res chain seq x y z
N ALA A 1 5.98 0.63 -19.76
CA ALA A 1 5.56 1.03 -18.41
C ALA A 1 5.93 -0.10 -17.46
N SER A 2 7.05 0.01 -16.74
CA SER A 2 7.39 -0.95 -15.70
C SER A 2 6.48 -0.67 -14.51
N SER A 3 5.40 -1.43 -14.39
CA SER A 3 4.66 -1.52 -13.13
C SER A 3 5.62 -2.11 -12.10
N SER A 4 6.27 -1.25 -11.30
CA SER A 4 6.86 -1.69 -10.03
C SER A 4 5.72 -2.33 -9.24
N ALA A 5 5.70 -3.66 -9.21
CA ALA A 5 4.75 -4.41 -8.42
C ALA A 5 4.88 -3.91 -6.97
N LYS A 6 3.84 -3.23 -6.47
CA LYS A 6 3.80 -2.74 -5.09
C LYS A 6 3.73 -3.97 -4.19
N ILE A 7 4.86 -4.38 -3.61
CA ILE A 7 4.91 -5.57 -2.73
C ILE A 7 4.32 -5.19 -1.38
N SER A 8 3.04 -5.47 -1.20
CA SER A 8 2.36 -5.37 0.09
C SER A 8 2.27 -6.75 0.73
N VAL A 9 2.90 -6.92 1.89
CA VAL A 9 2.87 -8.18 2.64
C VAL A 9 1.73 -8.12 3.65
N PRO A 10 0.77 -9.07 3.64
CA PRO A 10 -0.30 -9.14 4.65
C PRO A 10 0.29 -9.30 6.06
N SER A 11 -0.33 -8.69 7.06
CA SER A 11 0.13 -8.77 8.46
C SER A 11 0.13 -10.19 9.04
N ASP A 12 -0.76 -11.04 8.55
CA ASP A 12 -0.88 -12.45 8.96
C ASP A 12 -0.14 -13.43 8.04
N PHE A 13 0.64 -12.92 7.09
CA PHE A 13 1.39 -13.77 6.19
C PHE A 13 2.50 -14.53 6.93
N VAL A 14 2.46 -15.85 6.84
CA VAL A 14 3.47 -16.78 7.35
C VAL A 14 4.09 -17.50 6.17
N VAL A 15 5.42 -17.59 6.16
CA VAL A 15 6.14 -18.29 5.10
C VAL A 15 5.75 -19.77 5.11
N PRO A 16 5.21 -20.32 4.01
CA PRO A 16 4.80 -21.72 3.97
C PRO A 16 6.00 -22.66 4.10
N ASN A 17 5.77 -23.82 4.73
CA ASN A 17 6.81 -24.83 4.96
C ASN A 17 7.03 -25.73 3.74
N SER A 18 7.23 -25.11 2.58
CA SER A 18 7.41 -25.81 1.30
C SER A 18 8.28 -24.97 0.36
N ASP A 19 8.87 -25.62 -0.63
CA ASP A 19 9.58 -24.94 -1.72
C ASP A 19 8.66 -23.91 -2.42
N PRO A 20 9.20 -22.76 -2.89
CA PRO A 20 10.62 -22.42 -3.05
C PRO A 20 11.28 -21.73 -1.84
N TRP A 21 10.65 -21.73 -0.67
CA TRP A 21 11.17 -21.01 0.50
C TRP A 21 12.29 -21.81 1.18
N PRO A 22 13.42 -21.16 1.53
CA PRO A 22 14.51 -21.82 2.23
C PRO A 22 14.07 -22.26 3.63
N GLU A 23 14.55 -23.41 4.10
CA GLU A 23 14.14 -24.04 5.36
C GLU A 23 14.25 -23.08 6.56
N SER A 24 15.27 -22.22 6.60
CA SER A 24 15.46 -21.22 7.65
C SER A 24 14.37 -20.15 7.72
N THR A 25 13.57 -19.98 6.65
CA THR A 25 12.46 -19.01 6.60
C THR A 25 11.10 -19.67 6.75
N ARG A 26 11.01 -21.00 6.65
CA ARG A 26 9.75 -21.73 6.72
C ARG A 26 9.10 -21.56 8.09
N GLY A 27 7.80 -21.25 8.12
CA GLY A 27 7.07 -20.96 9.36
C GLY A 27 7.35 -19.59 9.97
N MET A 28 8.19 -18.75 9.35
CA MET A 28 8.46 -17.41 9.85
C MET A 28 7.24 -16.50 9.62
N PRO A 29 6.71 -15.81 10.64
CA PRO A 29 5.59 -14.88 10.50
C PRO A 29 6.06 -13.56 9.89
N LEU A 30 6.37 -13.59 8.60
CA LEU A 30 6.94 -12.46 7.85
C LEU A 30 6.04 -11.22 7.92
N GLY A 31 4.72 -11.40 7.85
CA GLY A 31 3.74 -10.31 7.99
C GLY A 31 3.84 -9.55 9.32
N LYS A 32 4.20 -10.24 10.41
CA LYS A 32 4.41 -9.63 11.74
C LYS A 32 5.79 -9.00 11.89
N MET A 33 6.78 -9.46 11.11
CA MET A 33 8.14 -8.90 11.11
C MET A 33 8.27 -7.62 10.28
N VAL A 34 7.47 -7.51 9.22
CA VAL A 34 7.43 -6.32 8.33
C VAL A 34 7.32 -4.99 9.08
N PRO A 35 6.40 -4.77 10.04
CA PRO A 35 6.34 -3.52 10.80
C PRO A 35 7.60 -3.27 11.65
N THR A 36 8.21 -4.32 12.20
CA THR A 36 9.48 -4.22 12.95
C THR A 36 10.62 -3.76 12.04
N VAL A 37 10.73 -4.35 10.85
CA VAL A 37 11.75 -4.00 9.84
C VAL A 37 11.54 -2.59 9.29
N ARG A 38 10.29 -2.11 9.23
CA ARG A 38 9.94 -0.73 8.86
C ARG A 38 10.16 0.28 9.99
N SER A 39 10.38 -0.17 11.22
CA SER A 39 10.57 0.72 12.36
C SER A 39 11.87 1.53 12.19
N LYS A 40 11.83 2.81 12.58
CA LYS A 40 13.02 3.66 12.58
C LYS A 40 14.16 3.06 13.42
N ALA A 41 13.83 2.34 14.49
CA ALA A 41 14.81 1.66 15.34
C ALA A 41 15.59 0.59 14.57
N TYR A 42 14.88 -0.27 13.82
CA TYR A 42 15.53 -1.30 13.00
C TYR A 42 16.38 -0.70 11.89
N LEU A 43 15.85 0.29 11.16
CA LEU A 43 16.59 0.97 10.09
C LEU A 43 17.83 1.72 10.62
N LYS A 44 17.77 2.24 11.85
CA LYS A 44 18.90 2.88 12.52
C LYS A 44 19.97 1.85 12.94
N SER A 45 19.57 0.69 13.44
CA SER A 45 20.49 -0.39 13.82
C SER A 45 21.07 -1.14 12.62
N ASN A 46 20.38 -1.14 11.47
CA ASN A 46 20.81 -1.78 10.23
C ASN A 46 20.93 -0.77 9.08
N PRO A 47 22.03 0.01 9.03
CA PRO A 47 22.31 0.88 7.89
C PRO A 47 22.40 0.04 6.61
N GLY A 48 21.57 0.37 5.62
CA GLY A 48 21.46 -0.36 4.35
C GLY A 48 20.30 -1.36 4.26
N ALA A 49 19.59 -1.66 5.35
CA ALA A 49 18.36 -2.46 5.28
C ALA A 49 17.28 -1.76 4.42
N ALA A 50 17.13 -0.44 4.60
CA ALA A 50 16.22 0.38 3.80
C ALA A 50 16.53 0.26 2.30
N ASP A 51 17.79 0.45 1.90
CA ASP A 51 18.20 0.43 0.48
C ASP A 51 17.97 -0.95 -0.16
N ARG A 52 18.30 -2.03 0.55
CA ARG A 52 18.08 -3.40 0.08
C ARG A 52 16.59 -3.71 -0.12
N LEU A 53 15.75 -3.27 0.80
CA LEU A 53 14.30 -3.45 0.71
C LEU A 53 13.69 -2.60 -0.40
N THR A 54 14.12 -1.33 -0.53
CA THR A 54 13.70 -0.45 -1.64
C THR A 54 14.08 -1.04 -3.00
N LYS A 55 15.28 -1.63 -3.14
CA LYS A 55 15.70 -2.34 -4.35
C LYS A 55 14.81 -3.53 -4.71
N LEU A 56 14.22 -4.18 -3.71
CA LEU A 56 13.24 -5.26 -3.90
C LEU A 56 11.83 -4.71 -4.25
N GLY A 57 11.63 -3.39 -4.30
CA GLY A 57 10.32 -2.78 -4.51
C GLY A 57 9.46 -2.73 -3.25
N PHE A 58 10.07 -2.88 -2.07
CA PHE A 58 9.37 -2.85 -0.80
C PHE A 58 9.00 -1.41 -0.42
N GLU A 59 7.70 -1.13 -0.33
CA GLU A 59 7.21 0.21 0.01
C GLU A 59 7.15 0.38 1.53
N PHE A 60 7.96 1.30 2.06
CA PHE A 60 8.01 1.65 3.48
C PHE A 60 6.80 2.46 3.94
N ASP A 61 5.96 2.94 3.03
CA ASP A 61 4.85 3.84 3.31
C ASP A 61 3.48 3.25 2.93
N GLY A 62 2.93 2.38 3.80
CA GLY A 62 1.59 1.81 3.61
C GLY A 62 0.49 2.87 3.70
N LYS A 63 0.82 4.06 4.21
CA LYS A 63 -0.06 5.23 4.19
C LYS A 63 -0.13 5.86 2.81
N VAL A 64 0.96 5.85 2.02
CA VAL A 64 0.96 6.43 0.67
C VAL A 64 0.08 5.61 -0.26
N ALA A 65 0.14 4.28 -0.25
CA ALA A 65 -0.76 3.45 -1.06
C ALA A 65 -2.26 3.63 -0.71
N ALA A 66 -2.60 3.67 0.58
CA ALA A 66 -3.98 3.91 1.01
C ALA A 66 -4.44 5.35 0.70
N ASN A 67 -3.55 6.34 0.85
CA ASN A 67 -3.82 7.72 0.50
C ASN A 67 -3.96 7.90 -1.02
N ASP A 68 -3.18 7.17 -1.82
CA ASP A 68 -3.24 7.17 -3.29
C ASP A 68 -4.56 6.57 -3.78
N GLN A 69 -5.04 5.48 -3.17
CA GLN A 69 -6.34 4.91 -3.52
C GLN A 69 -7.51 5.81 -3.10
N ARG A 70 -7.44 6.41 -1.90
CA ARG A 70 -8.48 7.36 -1.44
C ARG A 70 -8.47 8.62 -2.29
N TYR A 71 -7.30 9.15 -2.59
CA TYR A 71 -7.11 10.30 -3.46
C TYR A 71 -7.62 10.03 -4.87
N ARG A 72 -7.30 8.88 -5.48
CA ARG A 72 -7.86 8.49 -6.79
C ARG A 72 -9.38 8.45 -6.79
N LYS A 73 -10.00 7.84 -5.78
CA LYS A 73 -11.47 7.84 -5.66
C LYS A 73 -12.04 9.26 -5.58
N VAL A 74 -11.42 10.14 -4.78
CA VAL A 74 -11.85 11.54 -4.67
C VAL A 74 -11.65 12.28 -6.00
N TYR A 75 -10.52 12.07 -6.66
CA TYR A 75 -10.21 12.67 -7.95
C TYR A 75 -11.21 12.26 -9.03
N ASP A 76 -11.48 10.95 -9.17
CA ASP A 76 -12.44 10.42 -10.14
C ASP A 76 -13.85 10.98 -9.88
N ALA A 77 -14.25 11.10 -8.60
CA ALA A 77 -15.52 11.71 -8.22
C ALA A 77 -15.60 13.20 -8.60
N LEU A 78 -14.53 13.97 -8.36
CA LEU A 78 -14.46 15.39 -8.73
C LEU A 78 -14.49 15.59 -10.25
N VAL A 79 -13.75 14.76 -11.01
CA VAL A 79 -13.79 14.78 -12.48
C VAL A 79 -15.21 14.55 -12.98
N ARG A 80 -15.92 13.56 -12.42
CA ARG A 80 -17.30 13.26 -12.80
C ARG A 80 -18.26 14.39 -12.39
N TYR A 81 -18.12 14.95 -11.20
CA TYR A 81 -18.92 16.07 -10.73
C TYR A 81 -18.79 17.29 -11.64
N LYS A 82 -17.55 17.65 -12.03
CA LYS A 82 -17.28 18.75 -12.95
C LYS A 82 -17.90 18.51 -14.33
N ALA A 83 -17.88 17.28 -14.83
CA ALA A 83 -18.50 16.94 -16.10
C ALA A 83 -20.04 17.08 -16.06
N LEU A 84 -20.67 16.82 -14.91
CA LEU A 84 -22.13 16.90 -14.74
C LEU A 84 -22.62 18.33 -14.44
N ASN A 85 -21.88 19.08 -13.62
CA ASN A 85 -22.32 20.41 -13.14
C ASN A 85 -21.62 21.58 -13.86
N GLY A 86 -20.51 21.33 -14.55
CA GLY A 86 -19.70 22.37 -15.20
C GLY A 86 -18.69 23.06 -14.28
N ASP A 87 -18.79 22.87 -12.97
CA ASP A 87 -17.91 23.44 -11.95
C ASP A 87 -17.54 22.44 -10.84
N LEU A 88 -16.66 22.85 -9.92
CA LEU A 88 -16.17 22.04 -8.79
C LEU A 88 -16.68 22.55 -7.43
N LEU A 89 -17.73 23.36 -7.40
CA LEU A 89 -18.38 23.81 -6.18
C LEU A 89 -19.27 22.67 -5.67
N VAL A 90 -18.62 21.63 -5.13
CA VAL A 90 -19.30 20.50 -4.49
C VAL A 90 -19.90 21.01 -3.17
N PRO A 91 -21.24 21.07 -3.02
CA PRO A 91 -21.84 21.52 -1.78
C PRO A 91 -21.56 20.47 -0.68
N GLN A 92 -21.35 20.92 0.55
CA GLN A 92 -21.00 20.05 1.68
C GLN A 92 -21.97 18.84 1.90
N PRO A 93 -23.29 18.92 1.66
CA PRO A 93 -24.18 17.76 1.76
C PRO A 93 -24.15 16.82 0.54
N PHE A 94 -23.33 17.08 -0.48
CA PHE A 94 -23.28 16.25 -1.68
C PHE A 94 -22.70 14.87 -1.38
N VAL A 95 -23.46 13.83 -1.73
CA VAL A 95 -23.05 12.43 -1.67
C VAL A 95 -22.99 11.89 -3.08
N VAL A 96 -21.86 11.27 -3.46
CA VAL A 96 -21.76 10.56 -4.74
C VAL A 96 -22.76 9.40 -4.69
N PRO A 97 -23.76 9.35 -5.59
CA PRO A 97 -24.73 8.26 -5.58
C PRO A 97 -24.00 6.94 -5.82
N ASP A 98 -24.22 5.95 -4.96
CA ASP A 98 -23.78 4.59 -5.24
C ASP A 98 -24.68 4.07 -6.37
N GLY A 99 -24.09 3.80 -7.54
CA GLY A 99 -24.81 3.18 -8.64
C GLY A 99 -25.10 1.73 -8.31
N SER A 100 -26.05 1.50 -7.41
CA SER A 100 -26.76 0.23 -7.27
C SER A 100 -28.08 0.38 -8.05
N ASP A 101 -28.05 0.03 -9.33
CA ASP A 101 -29.23 -0.38 -10.10
C ASP A 101 -29.19 -1.91 -10.24
#